data_AF-Q964H5-F1
#
_entry.id   AF-Q964H5-F1
#
_cell.length_a   1.000
_cell.length_b   1.000
_cell.length_c   1.000
_cell.angle_alpha   90.00
_cell.angle_beta   90.00
_cell.angle_gamma   90.00
#
_symmetry.space_group_name_H-M   'P 1'
#
loop_
_entity.id
_entity.type
_entity.pdbx_description
1 polymer ?
#
loop_
_entity_poly.entity_id
_entity_poly.type
_entity_poly.pdbx_seq_one_letter_code
_entity_poly.pdbx_strand_id
1 'polypeptide(L)'
;QTNMNVNEVINHVGAKINPDVKIHPNDDVNKSQSSNDIFPSAMNIAAVKEIIPLMEALRGLIDTFRTKEDEYKYVVKLGRTHLQDATPITFGQEISGWRSSLEHDLRNIKALIPHLYELALGGTAVGTGLNSPPAFDKVVCKYLDNAYGLPFCPAPNKFQALTSHAPFNLMHSAIKALAADLVKIGNDIRFLASGPRGGYGEISIPENEPGS
;
A
#
# COMPACT_ATOMS: atom_id res chain seq x y z
N GLN A 1 -23.24 -7.96 -0.81
CA GLN A 1 -23.42 -9.01 0.23
C GLN A 1 -22.60 -8.68 1.47
N THR A 2 -21.28 -8.48 1.37
CA THR A 2 -20.41 -8.14 2.53
C THR A 2 -20.88 -6.95 3.36
N ASN A 3 -21.43 -5.89 2.73
CA ASN A 3 -22.04 -4.77 3.46
C ASN A 3 -23.15 -5.23 4.42
N MET A 4 -24.09 -6.04 3.93
CA MET A 4 -25.17 -6.58 4.75
C MET A 4 -24.67 -7.53 5.82
N ASN A 5 -23.62 -8.30 5.53
CA ASN A 5 -23.01 -9.16 6.54
C ASN A 5 -22.50 -8.36 7.75
N VAL A 6 -21.84 -7.22 7.53
CA VAL A 6 -21.42 -6.33 8.63
C VAL A 6 -22.64 -5.78 9.39
N ASN A 7 -23.67 -5.33 8.67
CA ASN A 7 -24.89 -4.79 9.28
C ASN A 7 -25.61 -5.82 10.19
N GLU A 8 -25.74 -7.06 9.71
CA GLU A 8 -26.36 -8.16 10.45
C GLU A 8 -25.52 -8.60 11.66
N VAL A 9 -24.19 -8.62 11.53
CA VAL A 9 -23.29 -8.90 12.66
C VAL A 9 -23.40 -7.81 13.73
N ILE A 10 -23.46 -6.52 13.35
CA ILE A 10 -23.64 -5.42 14.29
C ILE A 10 -24.97 -5.54 15.04
N ASN A 11 -26.07 -5.83 14.33
CA ASN A 11 -27.37 -6.13 14.95
C ASN A 11 -27.24 -7.27 15.98
N HIS A 12 -26.65 -8.40 15.57
CA HIS A 12 -26.56 -9.60 16.42
C HIS A 12 -25.71 -9.36 17.67
N VAL A 13 -24.58 -8.66 17.53
CA VAL A 13 -23.72 -8.28 18.65
C VAL A 13 -24.44 -7.28 19.56
N GLY A 14 -25.16 -6.30 18.99
CA GLY A 14 -25.97 -5.34 19.74
C GLY A 14 -27.02 -6.03 20.63
N ALA A 15 -27.76 -6.99 20.07
CA ALA A 15 -28.76 -7.77 20.81
C ALA A 15 -28.15 -8.61 21.95
N LYS A 16 -26.90 -9.06 21.80
CA LYS A 16 -26.17 -9.76 22.87
C LYS A 16 -25.70 -8.82 23.99
N ILE A 17 -25.37 -7.57 23.66
CA ILE A 17 -24.91 -6.56 24.64
C ILE A 17 -26.09 -6.02 25.43
N ASN A 18 -27.20 -5.69 24.75
CA ASN A 18 -28.42 -5.21 25.39
C ASN A 18 -29.67 -5.71 24.61
N PRO A 19 -30.35 -6.76 25.12
CA PRO A 19 -31.52 -7.34 24.46
C PRO A 19 -32.72 -6.39 24.33
N ASP A 20 -32.79 -5.33 25.14
CA ASP A 20 -33.90 -4.38 25.12
C ASP A 20 -33.76 -3.34 23.99
N VAL A 21 -32.56 -3.18 23.44
CA VAL A 21 -32.30 -2.26 22.33
C VAL A 21 -32.56 -2.98 20.99
N LYS A 22 -33.59 -2.55 20.28
CA LYS A 22 -33.91 -3.04 18.95
C LYS A 22 -33.13 -2.26 17.90
N ILE A 23 -32.18 -2.92 17.25
CA ILE A 23 -31.40 -2.38 16.12
C ILE A 23 -31.86 -3.11 14.86
N HIS A 24 -32.21 -2.40 13.80
CA HIS A 24 -32.50 -2.97 12.49
C HIS A 24 -31.28 -2.85 11.56
N PRO A 25 -30.84 -3.92 10.86
CA PRO A 25 -29.63 -3.88 10.04
C PRO A 25 -29.67 -2.80 8.93
N ASN A 26 -30.83 -2.56 8.32
CA ASN A 26 -30.97 -1.52 7.29
C ASN A 26 -31.28 -0.15 7.89
N ASP A 27 -32.42 -0.03 8.55
CA ASP A 27 -32.96 1.23 9.04
C ASP A 27 -32.10 1.94 10.10
N ASP A 28 -31.29 1.20 10.85
CA ASP A 28 -30.40 1.76 11.88
C ASP A 28 -28.93 1.67 11.49
N VAL A 29 -28.40 0.46 11.20
CA VAL A 29 -26.96 0.29 10.93
C VAL A 29 -26.57 0.84 9.56
N ASN A 30 -27.36 0.52 8.52
CA ASN A 30 -27.15 1.00 7.15
C ASN A 30 -27.88 2.32 6.86
N LYS A 31 -28.31 3.05 7.89
CA LYS A 31 -29.07 4.28 7.73
C LYS A 31 -28.26 5.30 6.94
N SER A 32 -28.89 5.92 5.94
CA SER A 32 -28.27 6.93 5.05
C SER A 32 -27.10 6.44 4.20
N GLN A 33 -26.98 5.12 4.05
CA GLN A 33 -25.87 4.46 3.35
C GLN A 33 -26.39 3.56 2.23
N SER A 34 -25.53 3.27 1.25
CA SER A 34 -25.72 2.22 0.27
C SER A 34 -24.51 1.29 0.29
N SER A 35 -24.67 0.04 -0.14
CA SER A 35 -23.48 -0.76 -0.44
C SER A 35 -22.58 -0.11 -1.50
N ASN A 36 -23.18 0.71 -2.39
CA ASN A 36 -22.49 1.30 -3.51
C ASN A 36 -21.50 2.39 -3.08
N ASP A 37 -21.78 3.14 -2.02
CA ASP A 37 -20.86 4.16 -1.50
C ASP A 37 -20.03 3.68 -0.30
N ILE A 38 -20.56 2.76 0.50
CA ILE A 38 -19.83 2.19 1.65
C ILE A 38 -18.76 1.19 1.23
N PHE A 39 -19.03 0.30 0.28
CA PHE A 39 -18.05 -0.72 -0.08
C PHE A 39 -16.78 -0.11 -0.72
N PRO A 40 -16.86 0.82 -1.69
CA PRO A 40 -15.67 1.52 -2.19
C PRO A 40 -14.95 2.33 -1.11
N SER A 41 -15.69 2.96 -0.18
CA SER A 41 -15.06 3.70 0.92
C SER A 41 -14.29 2.77 1.87
N ALA A 42 -14.85 1.60 2.18
CA ALA A 42 -14.16 0.58 2.97
C ALA A 42 -12.93 0.04 2.24
N MET A 43 -13.01 -0.16 0.92
CA MET A 43 -11.85 -0.53 0.10
C MET A 43 -10.73 0.50 0.23
N ASN A 44 -11.05 1.79 0.05
CA ASN A 44 -10.08 2.88 0.17
C ASN A 44 -9.40 2.90 1.55
N ILE A 45 -10.19 2.83 2.62
CA ILE A 45 -9.70 2.80 4.00
C ILE A 45 -8.76 1.60 4.21
N ALA A 46 -9.16 0.41 3.76
CA ALA A 46 -8.33 -0.79 3.86
C ALA A 46 -7.02 -0.64 3.08
N ALA A 47 -7.07 -0.12 1.85
CA ALA A 47 -5.87 0.10 1.03
C ALA A 47 -4.88 1.04 1.70
N VAL A 48 -5.34 2.18 2.24
CA VAL A 48 -4.50 3.12 2.97
C VAL A 48 -3.83 2.45 4.17
N LYS A 49 -4.59 1.65 4.94
CA LYS A 49 -4.06 0.93 6.11
C LYS A 49 -2.94 -0.05 5.78
N GLU A 50 -2.96 -0.65 4.59
CA GLU A 50 -1.90 -1.57 4.14
C GLU A 50 -0.71 -0.85 3.49
N ILE A 51 -0.97 0.28 2.82
CA ILE A 51 0.09 1.05 2.14
C ILE A 51 1.01 1.75 3.14
N ILE A 52 0.50 2.19 4.29
CA ILE A 52 1.32 2.87 5.29
C ILE A 52 2.44 1.94 5.82
N PRO A 53 2.15 0.72 6.33
CA PRO A 53 3.18 -0.24 6.69
C PRO A 53 4.14 -0.58 5.55
N LEU A 54 3.63 -0.70 4.30
CA LEU A 54 4.47 -0.92 3.13
C LEU A 54 5.49 0.21 2.94
N MET A 55 5.07 1.47 3.05
CA MET A 55 5.97 2.62 2.95
C MET A 55 7.04 2.62 4.05
N GLU A 56 6.69 2.24 5.28
CA GLU A 56 7.66 2.14 6.39
C GLU A 56 8.64 0.99 6.18
N ALA A 57 8.19 -0.18 5.72
CA ALA A 57 9.06 -1.30 5.36
C ALA A 57 10.03 -0.90 4.22
N LEU A 58 9.53 -0.19 3.21
CA LEU A 58 10.35 0.33 2.11
C LEU A 58 11.41 1.33 2.59
N ARG A 59 11.06 2.23 3.53
CA ARG A 59 12.04 3.12 4.18
C ARG A 59 13.12 2.35 4.91
N GLY A 60 12.75 1.31 5.68
CA GLY A 60 13.71 0.46 6.37
C GLY A 60 14.71 -0.20 5.40
N LEU A 61 14.24 -0.67 4.25
CA LEU A 61 15.10 -1.22 3.20
C LEU A 61 16.01 -0.14 2.56
N ILE A 62 15.48 1.05 2.29
CA ILE A 62 16.26 2.19 1.78
C ILE A 62 17.39 2.56 2.75
N ASP A 63 17.10 2.64 4.04
CA ASP A 63 18.09 2.99 5.07
C ASP A 63 19.15 1.88 5.25
N THR A 64 18.73 0.62 5.09
CA THR A 64 19.66 -0.53 5.03
C THR A 64 20.62 -0.39 3.85
N PHE A 65 20.11 -0.10 2.65
CA PHE A 65 20.97 0.11 1.49
C PHE A 65 21.83 1.36 1.60
N ARG A 66 21.37 2.43 2.25
CA ARG A 66 22.21 3.60 2.53
C ARG A 66 23.40 3.23 3.41
N THR A 67 23.17 2.44 4.46
CA THR A 67 24.25 1.94 5.34
C THR A 67 25.23 1.06 4.56
N LYS A 68 24.74 0.16 3.71
CA LYS A 68 25.57 -0.73 2.90
C LYS A 68 26.31 -0.01 1.76
N GLU A 69 25.71 1.02 1.17
CA GLU A 69 26.35 1.90 0.20
C GLU A 69 27.60 2.56 0.81
N ASP A 70 27.48 3.10 2.03
CA ASP A 70 28.59 3.70 2.75
C ASP A 70 29.66 2.68 3.16
N GLU A 71 29.24 1.50 3.65
CA GLU A 71 30.14 0.39 4.02
C GLU A 71 31.02 -0.05 2.84
N TYR A 72 30.45 -0.14 1.64
CA TYR A 72 31.14 -0.64 0.44
C TYR A 72 31.59 0.46 -0.53
N LYS A 73 31.60 1.72 -0.07
CA LYS A 73 31.92 2.90 -0.88
C LYS A 73 33.23 2.81 -1.65
N TYR A 74 34.24 2.16 -1.06
CA TYR A 74 35.59 2.06 -1.62
C TYR A 74 35.95 0.65 -2.11
N VAL A 75 35.02 -0.30 -2.08
CA VAL A 75 35.26 -1.67 -2.56
C VAL A 75 35.13 -1.68 -4.08
N VAL A 76 36.26 -1.70 -4.79
CA VAL A 76 36.28 -1.75 -6.25
C VAL A 76 35.95 -3.17 -6.74
N LYS A 77 35.06 -3.26 -7.71
CA LYS A 77 34.67 -4.50 -8.39
C LYS A 77 34.59 -4.29 -9.90
N LEU A 78 34.50 -5.39 -10.64
CA LEU A 78 34.29 -5.37 -12.07
C LEU A 78 32.81 -5.08 -12.37
N GLY A 79 32.52 -4.04 -13.15
CA GLY A 79 31.19 -3.85 -13.71
C GLY A 79 30.88 -4.89 -14.78
N ARG A 80 29.60 -5.21 -15.00
CA ARG A 80 29.17 -6.09 -16.09
C ARG A 80 28.01 -5.51 -16.87
N THR A 81 28.11 -5.55 -18.19
CA THR A 81 27.02 -5.22 -19.13
C THR A 81 26.83 -6.41 -20.07
N HIS A 82 25.59 -6.84 -20.31
CA HIS A 82 25.31 -8.08 -21.04
C HIS A 82 25.99 -9.33 -20.43
N LEU A 83 26.19 -9.33 -19.10
CA LEU A 83 26.95 -10.34 -18.35
C LEU A 83 28.43 -10.50 -18.75
N GLN A 84 28.97 -9.58 -19.56
CA GLN A 84 30.38 -9.52 -19.93
C GLN A 84 31.14 -8.51 -19.07
N ASP A 85 32.44 -8.74 -18.91
CA ASP A 85 33.35 -7.84 -18.19
C ASP A 85 33.34 -6.43 -18.80
N ALA A 86 33.24 -5.42 -17.93
CA ALA A 86 33.22 -4.01 -18.30
C ALA A 86 34.25 -3.20 -17.49
N THR A 87 34.05 -1.88 -17.37
CA THR A 87 34.92 -1.02 -16.57
C THR A 87 34.67 -1.19 -15.07
N PRO A 88 35.66 -0.90 -14.20
CA PRO A 88 35.49 -0.96 -12.75
C PRO A 88 34.44 0.03 -12.22
N ILE A 89 33.75 -0.39 -11.16
CA ILE A 89 32.87 0.44 -10.31
C ILE A 89 33.18 0.13 -8.84
N THR A 90 32.69 0.93 -7.89
CA THR A 90 32.64 0.48 -6.49
C THR A 90 31.34 -0.25 -6.21
N PHE A 91 31.35 -1.21 -5.28
CA PHE A 91 30.12 -1.91 -4.91
C PHE A 91 29.11 -0.95 -4.25
N GLY A 92 29.58 0.08 -3.54
CA GLY A 92 28.73 1.19 -3.10
C GLY A 92 27.99 1.89 -4.24
N GLN A 93 28.61 2.10 -5.41
CA GLN A 93 27.93 2.67 -6.58
C GLN A 93 26.84 1.76 -7.14
N GLU A 94 27.01 0.44 -7.08
CA GLU A 94 25.97 -0.50 -7.50
C GLU A 94 24.76 -0.47 -6.54
N ILE A 95 25.03 -0.46 -5.23
CA ILE A 95 24.00 -0.35 -4.19
C ILE A 95 23.27 0.98 -4.27
N SER A 96 23.96 2.09 -4.60
CA SER A 96 23.32 3.40 -4.73
C SER A 96 22.27 3.40 -5.85
N GLY A 97 22.49 2.62 -6.92
CA GLY A 97 21.50 2.36 -7.95
C GLY A 97 20.26 1.65 -7.41
N TRP A 98 20.43 0.58 -6.63
CA TRP A 98 19.33 -0.14 -5.97
C TRP A 98 18.55 0.76 -5.01
N ARG A 99 19.26 1.50 -4.14
CA ARG A 99 18.63 2.46 -3.21
C ARG A 99 17.84 3.53 -3.97
N SER A 100 18.41 4.10 -5.03
CA SER A 100 17.77 5.13 -5.83
C SER A 100 16.45 4.62 -6.44
N SER A 101 16.42 3.42 -7.01
CA SER A 101 15.19 2.78 -7.49
C SER A 101 14.09 2.81 -6.42
N LEU A 102 14.40 2.31 -5.22
CA LEU A 102 13.43 2.25 -4.12
C LEU A 102 13.00 3.62 -3.60
N GLU A 103 13.90 4.62 -3.60
CA GLU A 103 13.53 5.99 -3.25
C GLU A 103 12.58 6.62 -4.28
N HIS A 104 12.72 6.29 -5.57
CA HIS A 104 11.76 6.70 -6.60
C HIS A 104 10.40 6.02 -6.40
N ASP A 105 10.37 4.73 -6.12
CA ASP A 105 9.14 3.98 -5.83
C ASP A 105 8.40 4.55 -4.63
N LEU A 106 9.10 4.81 -3.52
CA LEU A 106 8.51 5.39 -2.32
C LEU A 106 7.89 6.76 -2.61
N ARG A 107 8.55 7.60 -3.41
CA ARG A 107 8.00 8.91 -3.81
C ARG A 107 6.74 8.76 -4.65
N ASN A 108 6.71 7.82 -5.58
CA ASN A 108 5.55 7.56 -6.42
C ASN A 108 4.35 7.08 -5.60
N ILE A 109 4.56 6.11 -4.69
CA ILE A 109 3.51 5.62 -3.79
C ILE A 109 2.98 6.76 -2.90
N LYS A 110 3.89 7.56 -2.32
CA LYS A 110 3.52 8.71 -1.48
C LYS A 110 2.77 9.79 -2.25
N ALA A 111 3.07 10.00 -3.53
CA ALA A 111 2.34 10.96 -4.37
C ALA A 111 0.92 10.49 -4.70
N LEU A 112 0.68 9.18 -4.73
CA LEU A 112 -0.61 8.59 -5.09
C LEU A 112 -1.54 8.35 -3.89
N ILE A 113 -1.00 8.19 -2.67
CA ILE A 113 -1.82 7.93 -1.48
C ILE A 113 -2.94 8.95 -1.23
N PRO A 114 -2.80 10.27 -1.56
CA PRO A 114 -3.89 11.21 -1.35
C PRO A 114 -5.19 10.85 -2.08
N HIS A 115 -5.09 10.22 -3.25
CA HIS A 115 -6.26 9.80 -4.02
C HIS A 115 -7.06 8.68 -3.35
N LEU A 116 -6.44 7.92 -2.43
CA LEU A 116 -7.14 6.90 -1.65
C LEU A 116 -7.85 7.49 -0.43
N TYR A 117 -7.51 8.71 -0.01
CA TYR A 117 -8.24 9.39 1.07
C TYR A 117 -9.63 9.88 0.64
N GLU A 118 -9.87 10.00 -0.67
CA GLU A 118 -11.15 10.44 -1.23
C GLU A 118 -12.21 9.32 -1.17
N LEU A 119 -13.23 9.48 -0.34
CA LEU A 119 -14.25 8.45 -0.08
C LEU A 119 -15.56 8.70 -0.86
N ALA A 120 -16.13 7.62 -1.39
CA ALA A 120 -17.40 7.65 -2.13
C ALA A 120 -18.63 7.81 -1.22
N LEU A 121 -18.49 7.50 0.06
CA LEU A 121 -19.44 7.70 1.16
C LEU A 121 -20.27 8.98 1.01
N GLY A 122 -21.58 8.86 1.17
CA GLY A 122 -22.54 9.95 0.99
C GLY A 122 -22.99 10.12 -0.46
N GLY A 123 -22.41 9.37 -1.41
CA GLY A 123 -22.96 9.25 -2.77
C GLY A 123 -24.22 8.39 -2.85
N THR A 124 -24.49 7.57 -1.83
CA THR A 124 -25.59 6.60 -1.74
C THR A 124 -25.69 5.71 -2.97
N ALA A 125 -26.88 5.52 -3.54
CA ALA A 125 -27.11 4.49 -4.55
C ALA A 125 -26.41 4.77 -5.89
N VAL A 126 -26.39 6.03 -6.34
CA VAL A 126 -25.96 6.41 -7.69
C VAL A 126 -25.13 7.70 -7.76
N GLY A 127 -24.78 8.30 -6.62
CA GLY A 127 -23.92 9.48 -6.53
C GLY A 127 -24.65 10.78 -6.24
N THR A 128 -25.98 10.77 -6.22
CA THR A 128 -26.80 11.96 -5.95
C THR A 128 -26.86 12.35 -4.48
N GLY A 129 -26.53 11.43 -3.57
CA GLY A 129 -26.68 11.62 -2.13
C GLY A 129 -28.13 11.55 -1.63
N LEU A 130 -29.07 11.07 -2.46
CA LEU A 130 -30.45 10.85 -2.03
C LEU A 130 -30.48 9.90 -0.81
N ASN A 131 -31.29 10.24 0.20
CA ASN A 131 -31.38 9.59 1.51
C ASN A 131 -30.17 9.81 2.46
N SER A 132 -29.22 10.66 2.08
CA SER A 132 -28.15 11.13 2.95
C SER A 132 -28.44 12.56 3.44
N PRO A 133 -28.38 12.84 4.76
CA PRO A 133 -28.52 14.19 5.28
C PRO A 133 -27.45 15.13 4.73
N PRO A 134 -27.73 16.45 4.66
CA PRO A 134 -26.72 17.44 4.31
C PRO A 134 -25.47 17.30 5.20
N ALA A 135 -24.28 17.37 4.59
CA ALA A 135 -22.98 17.24 5.23
C ALA A 135 -22.67 15.88 5.91
N PHE A 136 -23.49 14.86 5.69
CA PHE A 136 -23.25 13.51 6.23
C PHE A 136 -21.83 12.99 5.91
N ASP A 137 -21.39 13.13 4.66
CA ASP A 137 -20.07 12.70 4.21
C ASP A 137 -18.93 13.39 4.97
N LYS A 138 -19.00 14.72 5.12
CA LYS A 138 -18.01 15.52 5.87
C LYS A 138 -17.95 15.11 7.34
N VAL A 139 -19.11 14.91 7.97
CA VAL A 139 -19.19 14.50 9.37
C VAL A 139 -18.57 13.12 9.56
N VAL A 140 -18.95 12.15 8.71
CA VAL A 140 -18.40 10.79 8.81
C VAL A 140 -16.90 10.77 8.52
N CYS A 141 -16.41 11.51 7.51
CA CYS A 141 -14.96 11.64 7.28
C CYS A 141 -14.25 12.19 8.51
N LYS A 142 -14.83 13.20 9.20
CA LYS A 142 -14.23 13.72 10.44
C LYS A 142 -14.15 12.68 11.56
N TYR A 143 -15.15 11.80 11.68
CA TYR A 143 -15.08 10.67 12.61
C TYR A 143 -14.00 9.66 12.21
N LEU A 144 -13.87 9.34 10.92
CA LEU A 144 -12.83 8.46 10.40
C LEU A 144 -11.43 9.05 10.65
N ASP A 145 -11.25 10.35 10.41
CA ASP A 145 -9.99 11.05 10.69
C ASP A 145 -9.57 10.92 12.13
N ASN A 146 -10.50 11.14 13.06
CA ASN A 146 -10.22 11.02 14.48
C ASN A 146 -9.95 9.56 14.91
N ALA A 147 -10.64 8.59 14.29
CA ALA A 147 -10.50 7.18 14.61
C ALA A 147 -9.19 6.56 14.08
N TYR A 148 -8.76 6.97 12.88
CA TYR A 148 -7.58 6.39 12.22
C TYR A 148 -6.35 7.28 12.26
N GLY A 149 -6.49 8.59 12.56
CA GLY A 149 -5.40 9.56 12.46
C GLY A 149 -4.97 9.84 11.01
N LEU A 150 -5.87 9.64 10.04
CA LEU A 150 -5.61 9.75 8.61
C LEU A 150 -6.55 10.77 7.97
N PRO A 151 -6.13 11.55 6.97
CA PRO A 151 -6.91 12.68 6.45
C PRO A 151 -7.94 12.24 5.38
N PHE A 152 -8.88 11.37 5.75
CA PHE A 152 -9.97 10.97 4.87
C PHE A 152 -10.88 12.15 4.54
N CYS A 153 -11.33 12.23 3.29
CA CYS A 153 -12.16 13.33 2.84
C CYS A 153 -13.24 12.86 1.87
N PRO A 154 -14.37 13.59 1.74
CA PRO A 154 -15.36 13.23 0.75
C PRO A 154 -14.80 13.41 -0.65
N ALA A 155 -15.00 12.41 -1.52
CA ALA A 155 -14.62 12.54 -2.93
C ALA A 155 -15.32 13.75 -3.57
N PRO A 156 -14.60 14.55 -4.38
CA PRO A 156 -15.13 15.79 -4.95
C PRO A 156 -16.27 15.53 -5.94
N ASN A 157 -16.26 14.36 -6.60
CA ASN A 157 -17.33 13.92 -7.48
C ASN A 157 -17.75 12.49 -7.13
N LYS A 158 -18.95 12.34 -6.57
CA LYS A 158 -19.48 11.03 -6.15
C LYS A 158 -19.79 10.10 -7.31
N PHE A 159 -20.20 10.62 -8.48
CA PHE A 159 -20.44 9.78 -9.66
C PHE A 159 -19.16 9.10 -10.14
N GLN A 160 -18.05 9.85 -10.17
CA GLN A 160 -16.74 9.30 -10.52
C GLN A 160 -16.29 8.27 -9.47
N ALA A 161 -16.40 8.59 -8.18
CA ALA A 161 -15.97 7.72 -7.09
C ALA A 161 -16.75 6.39 -7.02
N LEU A 162 -18.01 6.39 -7.49
CA LEU A 162 -18.84 5.18 -7.56
C LEU A 162 -18.60 4.35 -8.82
N THR A 163 -18.33 5.00 -9.96
CA THR A 163 -18.20 4.31 -11.26
C THR A 163 -16.78 3.83 -11.54
N SER A 164 -15.77 4.47 -10.94
CA SER A 164 -14.37 4.25 -11.26
C SER A 164 -13.50 4.08 -10.02
N HIS A 165 -12.61 3.09 -10.06
CA HIS A 165 -11.58 2.85 -9.04
C HIS A 165 -10.19 3.24 -9.56
N ALA A 166 -10.09 4.36 -10.29
CA ALA A 166 -8.80 4.85 -10.82
C ALA A 166 -7.68 4.96 -9.76
N PRO A 167 -7.93 5.41 -8.51
CA PRO A 167 -6.90 5.42 -7.47
C PRO A 167 -6.26 4.05 -7.21
N PHE A 168 -7.05 2.97 -7.24
CA PHE A 168 -6.53 1.60 -7.08
C PHE A 168 -5.64 1.19 -8.25
N ASN A 169 -6.07 1.48 -9.49
CA ASN A 169 -5.30 1.11 -10.67
C ASN A 169 -3.93 1.82 -10.69
N LEU A 170 -3.91 3.11 -10.33
CA LEU A 170 -2.67 3.88 -10.23
C LEU A 170 -1.77 3.35 -9.12
N MET A 171 -2.32 3.14 -7.92
CA MET A 171 -1.57 2.60 -6.79
C MET A 171 -1.01 1.21 -7.09
N HIS A 172 -1.81 0.32 -7.66
CA HIS A 172 -1.37 -1.02 -8.05
C HIS A 172 -0.26 -0.96 -9.11
N SER A 173 -0.31 0.00 -10.03
CA SER A 173 0.76 0.21 -11.01
C SER A 173 2.06 0.66 -10.36
N ALA A 174 2.01 1.53 -9.35
CA ALA A 174 3.20 1.91 -8.57
C ALA A 174 3.76 0.72 -7.77
N ILE A 175 2.90 -0.10 -7.16
CA ILE A 175 3.32 -1.33 -6.48
C ILE A 175 3.95 -2.32 -7.47
N LYS A 176 3.44 -2.41 -8.70
CA LYS A 176 4.01 -3.25 -9.76
C LYS A 176 5.40 -2.77 -10.16
N ALA A 177 5.63 -1.45 -10.25
CA ALA A 177 6.96 -0.89 -10.51
C ALA A 177 7.95 -1.27 -9.39
N LEU A 178 7.56 -1.06 -8.13
CA LEU A 178 8.33 -1.50 -6.96
C LEU A 178 8.67 -3.00 -7.01
N ALA A 179 7.70 -3.84 -7.38
CA ALA A 179 7.93 -5.28 -7.50
C ALA A 179 8.96 -5.62 -8.58
N ALA A 180 8.95 -4.92 -9.72
CA ALA A 180 9.93 -5.13 -10.78
C ALA A 180 11.35 -4.75 -10.34
N ASP A 181 11.50 -3.62 -9.63
CA ASP A 181 12.78 -3.16 -9.10
C ASP A 181 13.30 -4.10 -8.01
N LEU A 182 12.44 -4.60 -7.11
CA LEU A 182 12.80 -5.62 -6.12
C LEU A 182 13.26 -6.93 -6.76
N VAL A 183 12.59 -7.38 -7.83
CA VAL A 183 13.02 -8.58 -8.59
C VAL A 183 14.40 -8.37 -9.20
N LYS A 184 14.69 -7.18 -9.76
CA LYS A 184 16.01 -6.85 -10.28
C LYS A 184 17.06 -6.91 -9.17
N ILE A 185 16.83 -6.23 -8.04
CA ILE A 185 17.75 -6.19 -6.90
C ILE A 185 18.00 -7.60 -6.34
N GLY A 186 16.93 -8.39 -6.14
CA GLY A 186 17.04 -9.77 -5.66
C GLY A 186 17.81 -10.68 -6.62
N ASN A 187 17.64 -10.49 -7.93
CA ASN A 187 18.42 -11.21 -8.93
C ASN A 187 19.90 -10.83 -8.88
N ASP A 188 20.24 -9.55 -8.80
CA ASP A 188 21.63 -9.11 -8.70
C ASP A 188 22.30 -9.73 -7.47
N ILE A 189 21.70 -9.58 -6.28
CA ILE A 189 22.23 -10.14 -5.03
C ILE A 189 22.45 -11.66 -5.17
N ARG A 190 21.48 -12.38 -5.73
CA ARG A 190 21.59 -13.83 -5.96
C ARG A 190 22.75 -14.20 -6.89
N PHE A 191 22.95 -13.45 -7.98
CA PHE A 191 24.06 -13.71 -8.90
C PHE A 191 25.40 -13.38 -8.26
N LEU A 192 25.52 -12.24 -7.58
CA LEU A 192 26.74 -11.83 -6.89
C LEU A 192 27.14 -12.82 -5.79
N ALA A 193 26.16 -13.41 -5.10
CA ALA A 193 26.37 -14.42 -4.07
C ALA A 193 26.56 -15.86 -4.61
N SER A 194 26.45 -16.07 -5.92
CA SER A 194 26.57 -17.41 -6.51
C SER A 194 27.95 -18.02 -6.24
N GLY A 195 28.00 -19.29 -5.81
CA GLY A 195 29.26 -19.90 -5.36
C GLY A 195 29.07 -21.22 -4.60
N PRO A 196 30.00 -21.59 -3.70
CA PRO A 196 31.15 -20.81 -3.24
C PRO A 196 32.37 -20.87 -4.17
N ARG A 197 32.41 -21.76 -5.17
CA ARG A 197 33.59 -21.94 -6.05
C ARG A 197 33.32 -21.88 -7.55
N GLY A 198 32.07 -22.09 -7.99
CA GLY A 198 31.69 -22.16 -9.41
C GLY A 198 30.83 -20.99 -9.91
N GLY A 199 30.71 -19.92 -9.13
CA GLY A 199 29.91 -18.73 -9.45
C GLY A 199 30.76 -17.46 -9.41
N TYR A 200 30.10 -16.31 -9.25
CA TYR A 200 30.80 -15.02 -9.12
C TYR A 200 31.50 -14.88 -7.76
N GLY A 201 30.85 -15.29 -6.67
CA GLY A 201 31.43 -15.27 -5.32
C GLY A 201 31.87 -13.87 -4.84
N GLU A 202 31.20 -12.81 -5.31
CA GLU A 202 31.59 -11.43 -5.00
C GLU A 202 31.07 -10.95 -3.64
N ILE A 203 29.97 -11.53 -3.16
CA ILE A 203 29.42 -11.25 -1.84
C ILE A 203 29.08 -12.55 -1.11
N SER A 204 29.01 -12.47 0.21
CA SER A 204 28.46 -13.53 1.07
C SER A 204 27.18 -13.04 1.72
N ILE A 205 26.15 -13.88 1.76
CA ILE A 205 24.88 -13.60 2.45
C ILE A 205 24.79 -14.44 3.73
N PRO A 206 24.05 -13.97 4.76
CA PRO A 206 23.86 -14.74 5.99
C PRO A 206 23.24 -16.12 5.72
N GLU A 207 23.79 -17.15 6.35
CA GLU A 207 23.25 -18.52 6.33
C GLU A 207 22.18 -18.66 7.41
N ASN A 208 20.92 -18.84 7.00
CA ASN A 208 19.77 -18.89 7.92
C ASN A 208 19.21 -20.30 8.11
N GLU A 209 19.44 -21.21 7.16
CA GLU A 209 18.96 -22.60 7.18
C GLU A 209 19.86 -23.54 6.36
N PRO A 210 19.82 -24.86 6.60
CA PRO A 210 20.47 -25.84 5.73
C PRO A 210 19.95 -25.76 4.29
N GLY A 211 20.86 -25.61 3.31
CA GLY A 211 20.52 -25.46 1.91
C GLY A 211 20.31 -26.77 1.14
N SER A 212 20.67 -27.92 1.72
CA SER A 212 20.48 -29.28 1.19
C SER A 212 20.55 -30.33 2.29
#